data_AF-A0AAT9GQ98-F1
#
_entry.id   AF-A0AAT9GQ98-F1
#
_cell.length_a   1.000
_cell.length_b   1.000
_cell.length_c   1.000
_cell.angle_alpha   90.00
_cell.angle_beta   90.00
_cell.angle_gamma   90.00
#
_symmetry.space_group_name_H-M   'P 1'
#
loop_
_entity.id
_entity.type
_entity.pdbx_description
1 polymer ?
#
loop_
_entity_poly.entity_id
_entity_poly.type
_entity_poly.pdbx_seq_one_letter_code
_entity_poly.pdbx_strand_id
1 'polypeptide(L)' 'MDNGYLALIKVDEKTFNEAWNCFVRYENQNFSFTDYISFTILRNLNEKYIASFDRGFDQTGLIRIY' A
#
# COMPACT_ATOMS: atom_id res chain seq x y z
N MET A 1 10.59 4.15 19.22
CA MET A 1 10.52 2.80 19.81
C MET A 1 10.62 1.86 18.65
N ASP A 2 11.79 1.23 18.51
CA ASP A 2 12.09 0.31 17.41
C ASP A 2 12.31 -1.05 18.07
N ASN A 3 11.29 -1.90 18.01
CA ASN A 3 11.25 -3.15 18.77
C ASN A 3 11.85 -4.30 17.92
N GLY A 4 12.28 -4.01 16.68
CA GLY A 4 12.74 -4.98 15.68
C GLY A 4 11.61 -5.72 14.94
N TYR A 5 10.36 -5.65 15.42
CA TYR A 5 9.23 -6.37 14.85
C TYR A 5 8.30 -5.51 13.96
N LEU A 6 8.36 -4.19 14.08
CA LEU A 6 7.42 -3.29 13.41
C LEU A 6 8.10 -1.98 13.06
N ALA A 7 8.08 -1.62 11.77
CA ALA A 7 8.63 -0.37 11.27
C ALA A 7 7.50 0.63 10.99
N LEU A 8 7.59 1.83 11.57
CA LEU A 8 6.67 2.92 11.23
C LEU A 8 7.26 3.71 10.05
N ILE A 9 6.59 3.61 8.91
CA ILE A 9 7.00 4.32 7.70
C ILE A 9 6.28 5.68 7.67
N LYS A 10 7.06 6.75 7.76
CA LYS A 10 6.54 8.11 7.52
C LYS A 10 6.30 8.28 6.02
N VAL A 11 5.07 8.59 5.63
CA VAL A 11 4.74 8.94 4.24
C VAL A 11 5.36 10.30 3.93
N ASP A 12 6.33 10.32 3.03
CA ASP A 12 6.90 11.56 2.51
C ASP A 12 6.08 12.12 1.34
N GLU A 13 6.38 13.35 0.95
CA GLU A 13 5.66 14.04 -0.12
C GLU A 13 5.72 13.29 -1.45
N LYS A 14 6.85 12.64 -1.75
CA LYS A 14 7.02 11.86 -2.97
C LYS A 14 6.07 10.66 -3.00
N THR A 15 6.06 9.86 -1.93
CA THR A 15 5.18 8.69 -1.78
C THR A 15 3.72 9.11 -1.79
N PHE A 16 3.39 10.21 -1.11
CA PHE A 16 2.04 10.76 -1.10
C PHE A 16 1.58 11.13 -2.51
N ASN A 17 2.39 11.88 -3.25
CA ASN A 17 2.06 12.32 -4.61
C ASN A 17 1.97 11.15 -5.60
N GLU A 18 2.83 10.15 -5.47
CA GLU A 18 2.76 8.91 -6.27
C GLU A 18 1.43 8.18 -6.02
N ALA A 19 1.08 7.95 -4.75
CA ALA A 19 -0.19 7.32 -4.38
C ALA A 19 -1.40 8.14 -4.84
N TRP A 20 -1.32 9.47 -4.71
CA TRP A 20 -2.39 10.39 -5.11
C TRP A 20 -2.66 10.32 -6.60
N ASN A 21 -1.60 10.35 -7.43
CA ASN A 21 -1.73 10.23 -8.87
C ASN A 21 -2.35 8.89 -9.28
N CYS A 22 -2.04 7.80 -8.57
CA CYS A 22 -2.67 6.50 -8.80
C CYS A 22 -4.13 6.47 -8.36
N PHE A 23 -4.44 7.00 -7.17
CA PHE A 23 -5.79 7.04 -6.61
C PHE A 23 -6.74 7.81 -7.54
N VAL A 24 -6.36 9.01 -7.98
CA VAL A 24 -7.15 9.84 -8.90
C VAL A 24 -7.32 9.15 -10.27
N ARG A 25 -6.31 8.40 -10.73
CA ARG A 25 -6.38 7.70 -12.03
C ARG A 25 -7.28 6.47 -12.02
N TYR A 26 -7.41 5.80 -10.87
CA TYR A 26 -8.05 4.49 -10.74
C TYR A 26 -9.12 4.45 -9.64
N GLU A 27 -9.74 5.59 -9.34
CA GLU A 27 -10.72 5.79 -8.25
C GLU A 27 -11.88 4.77 -8.27
N ASN A 28 -12.20 4.21 -9.43
CA ASN A 28 -13.26 3.22 -9.61
C ASN A 28 -12.95 1.80 -9.04
N GLN A 29 -11.79 1.56 -8.42
CA GLN A 29 -11.35 0.22 -8.01
C GLN A 29 -11.74 -0.22 -6.58
N ASN A 30 -12.70 0.43 -5.92
CA ASN A 30 -13.13 0.12 -4.53
C ASN A 30 -12.00 0.15 -3.48
N PHE A 31 -10.85 0.74 -3.81
CA PHE A 31 -9.72 0.93 -2.89
C PHE A 31 -9.76 2.33 -2.30
N SER A 32 -9.49 2.44 -1.00
CA SER A 32 -9.29 3.71 -0.33
C SER A 32 -7.95 4.33 -0.70
N PHE A 33 -7.78 5.63 -0.46
CA PHE A 33 -6.48 6.27 -0.63
C PHE A 33 -5.38 5.63 0.24
N THR A 34 -5.72 5.13 1.43
CA THR A 34 -4.78 4.42 2.32
C THR A 34 -4.27 3.12 1.70
N ASP A 35 -5.09 2.44 0.89
CA ASP A 35 -4.66 1.24 0.16
C ASP A 35 -3.65 1.61 -0.93
N TYR A 36 -3.86 2.74 -1.63
CA TYR A 36 -2.89 3.27 -2.61
C TYR A 36 -1.56 3.69 -1.97
N ILE A 37 -1.59 4.24 -0.76
CA ILE A 37 -0.37 4.50 0.02
C ILE A 37 0.34 3.18 0.31
N SER A 38 -0.39 2.16 0.76
CA SER A 38 0.16 0.83 1.05
C SER A 38 0.78 0.18 -0.19
N PHE A 39 0.12 0.25 -1.36
CA PHE A 39 0.67 -0.21 -2.64
C PHE A 39 1.97 0.48 -3.00
N THR A 40 2.00 1.80 -2.88
CA THR A 40 3.14 2.62 -3.27
C THR A 40 4.35 2.31 -2.39
N ILE A 41 4.13 2.16 -1.08
CA ILE A 41 5.17 1.76 -0.13
C ILE A 41 5.70 0.36 -0.46
N LEU A 42 4.83 -0.65 -0.58
CA LEU A 42 5.25 -2.03 -0.86
C LEU A 42 6.02 -2.13 -2.18
N ARG A 43 5.54 -1.43 -3.22
CA ARG A 43 6.23 -1.35 -4.51
C ARG A 43 7.62 -0.71 -4.37
N ASN A 44 7.73 0.41 -3.65
CA ASN A 44 9.00 1.12 -3.47
C ASN A 44 10.01 0.30 -2.63
N LEU A 45 9.52 -0.57 -1.75
CA LEU A 45 10.33 -1.53 -1.00
C LEU A 45 10.58 -2.86 -1.76
N ASN A 46 9.99 -3.04 -2.94
CA ASN A 46 10.00 -4.29 -3.71
C ASN A 46 9.42 -5.49 -2.92
N GLU A 47 8.45 -5.23 -2.04
CA GLU A 47 7.74 -6.22 -1.25
C GLU A 47 6.52 -6.75 -2.00
N LYS A 48 6.22 -8.04 -1.83
CA LYS A 48 5.12 -8.72 -2.52
C LYS A 48 4.02 -9.20 -1.59
N TYR A 49 4.27 -9.23 -0.29
CA TYR A 49 3.34 -9.76 0.70
C TYR A 49 2.59 -8.62 1.38
N ILE A 50 1.29 -8.83 1.63
CA ILE A 50 0.46 -7.88 2.38
C ILE A 50 -0.33 -8.62 3.46
N ALA A 51 -0.26 -8.11 4.69
CA ALA A 51 -1.12 -8.56 5.77
C ALA A 51 -2.36 -7.68 5.81
N SER A 52 -3.49 -8.19 5.33
CA SER A 52 -4.77 -7.49 5.29
C SER A 52 -5.93 -8.48 5.26
N PHE A 53 -7.07 -8.15 5.85
CA PHE A 53 -8.30 -8.94 5.70
C PHE A 53 -9.14 -8.52 4.49
N ASP A 54 -8.75 -7.44 3.80
CA ASP A 54 -9.45 -6.97 2.61
C ASP A 54 -9.11 -7.87 1.41
N ARG A 55 -10.12 -8.61 0.94
CA ARG A 55 -9.99 -9.50 -0.22
C ARG A 55 -9.82 -8.74 -1.54
N GLY A 56 -10.11 -7.44 -1.56
CA GLY A 56 -9.86 -6.58 -2.71
C GLY A 56 -8.40 -6.67 -3.19
N PHE A 57 -7.45 -6.86 -2.27
CA PHE A 57 -6.02 -6.98 -2.60
C PHE A 57 -5.68 -8.16 -3.50
N ASP A 58 -6.50 -9.21 -3.56
CA ASP A 58 -6.25 -10.41 -4.36
C ASP A 58 -6.22 -10.09 -5.89
N GLN A 59 -6.77 -8.94 -6.32
CA GLN A 59 -6.77 -8.49 -7.73
C GLN A 59 -5.55 -7.64 -8.13
N THR A 60 -4.62 -7.39 -7.20
CA THR A 60 -3.53 -6.40 -7.38
C THR A 60 -2.17 -7.01 -7.72
N GLY A 61 -2.07 -8.34 -7.69
CA GLY A 61 -0.82 -9.09 -7.87
C GLY A 61 0.04 -9.20 -6.60
N LEU A 62 -0.41 -8.65 -5.47
CA LEU A 62 0.16 -8.90 -4.14
C LEU A 62 -0.28 -10.27 -3.61
N ILE A 63 0.53 -10.84 -2.72
CA ILE A 63 0.25 -12.08 -2.00
C ILE A 63 -0.28 -11.71 -0.61
N ARG A 64 -1.58 -11.85 -0.41
CA ARG A 64 -2.22 -11.61 0.89
C ARG A 64 -1.98 -12.79 1.83
N ILE A 65 -1.52 -12.54 3.06
CA ILE A 65 -1.07 -13.58 4.01
C ILE A 65 -2.02 -13.83 5.20
N TYR A 66 -3.16 -13.13 5.27
CA TYR A 66 -4.27 -13.33 6.23
C TYR A 66 -5.58 -13.13 5.52
#